data_AF-E4LMP7-F1
#
_entry.id   AF-E4LMP7-F1
#
_cell.length_a   1.000
_cell.length_b   1.000
_cell.length_c   1.000
_cell.angle_alpha   90.00
_cell.angle_beta   90.00
_cell.angle_gamma   90.00
#
_symmetry.space_group_name_H-M   'P 1'
#
loop_
_entity.id
_entity.type
_entity.pdbx_description
1 polymer ?
#
loop_
_entity_poly.entity_id
_entity_poly.type
_entity_poly.pdbx_seq_one_letter_code
_entity_poly.pdbx_strand_id
1 'polypeptide(L)'
;MADTEPARKLPHGGEQQVKMEIAGMIHGGESPYDIIYHVAQWLEHTSGEPGYAAYIEEQMRAVYGLALMHVRPMEDELRDVEARLVRISEAYQKPEFTEEEKKRIRFAMDLHKKNIVRLKELIARAKADGASTDFVKN
;
A
#
# COMPACT_ATOMS: atom_id res chain seq x y z
N MET A 1 21.09 -17.11 -49.54
CA MET A 1 20.33 -17.88 -48.53
C MET A 1 20.15 -16.96 -47.35
N ALA A 2 18.94 -16.43 -47.18
CA ALA A 2 18.60 -15.54 -46.07
C ALA A 2 18.19 -16.42 -44.89
N ASP A 3 18.97 -16.34 -43.82
CA ASP A 3 18.72 -17.03 -42.56
C ASP A 3 17.56 -16.32 -41.87
N THR A 4 16.34 -16.78 -42.09
CA THR A 4 15.17 -16.31 -41.35
C THR A 4 15.16 -17.00 -40.00
N GLU A 5 15.66 -16.32 -38.97
CA GLU A 5 15.45 -16.74 -37.58
C GLU A 5 13.95 -17.03 -37.36
N PRO A 6 13.58 -18.16 -36.76
CA PRO A 6 12.19 -18.45 -36.48
C PRO A 6 11.68 -17.42 -35.47
N ALA A 7 10.66 -16.65 -35.87
CA ALA A 7 9.95 -15.72 -34.99
C ALA A 7 9.57 -16.46 -33.70
N ARG A 8 10.26 -16.13 -32.60
CA ARG A 8 9.94 -16.64 -31.26
C ARG A 8 8.47 -16.33 -31.01
N LYS A 9 7.65 -17.37 -30.89
CA LYS A 9 6.31 -17.25 -30.30
C LYS A 9 6.51 -16.92 -28.82
N LEU A 10 6.65 -15.64 -28.51
CA LEU A 10 6.69 -15.18 -27.13
C LEU A 10 5.31 -15.41 -26.50
N PRO A 11 5.25 -15.83 -25.23
CA PRO A 11 4.00 -16.10 -24.51
C PRO A 11 3.31 -14.79 -24.13
N HIS A 12 2.85 -13.99 -25.09
CA HIS A 12 2.36 -12.63 -24.89
C HIS A 12 1.03 -12.49 -24.12
N GLY A 13 0.46 -13.56 -23.55
CA GLY A 13 -0.83 -13.50 -22.89
C GLY A 13 -0.81 -12.66 -21.61
N GLY A 14 0.13 -12.98 -20.71
CA GLY A 14 0.20 -12.37 -19.38
C GLY A 14 0.68 -10.92 -19.42
N GLU A 15 1.74 -10.62 -20.16
CA GLU A 15 2.26 -9.25 -20.29
C GLU A 15 1.30 -8.34 -21.06
N GLN A 16 0.53 -8.88 -22.01
CA GLN A 16 -0.50 -8.08 -22.69
C GLN A 16 -1.68 -7.80 -21.76
N GLN A 17 -2.07 -8.76 -20.93
CA GLN A 17 -3.14 -8.58 -19.96
C GLN A 17 -2.81 -7.46 -18.97
N VAL A 18 -1.64 -7.50 -18.31
CA VAL A 18 -1.27 -6.46 -17.33
C VAL A 18 -1.16 -5.06 -17.97
N LYS A 19 -0.73 -4.96 -19.24
CA LYS A 19 -0.73 -3.68 -19.97
C LYS A 19 -2.14 -3.12 -20.15
N MET A 20 -3.10 -3.97 -20.49
CA MET A 20 -4.51 -3.56 -20.64
C MET A 20 -5.12 -3.17 -19.30
N GLU A 21 -4.79 -3.88 -18.23
CA GLU A 21 -5.20 -3.54 -16.86
C GLU A 21 -4.66 -2.17 -16.45
N ILE A 22 -3.35 -1.91 -16.62
CA ILE A 22 -2.73 -0.61 -16.32
C ILE A 22 -3.40 0.51 -17.12
N ALA A 23 -3.60 0.32 -18.43
CA ALA A 23 -4.26 1.32 -19.26
C ALA A 23 -5.71 1.59 -18.79
N GLY A 24 -6.43 0.55 -18.37
CA GLY A 24 -7.74 0.65 -17.77
C GLY A 24 -7.75 1.42 -16.45
N MET A 25 -6.80 1.15 -15.57
CA MET A 25 -6.63 1.87 -14.29
C MET A 25 -6.34 3.35 -14.51
N ILE A 26 -5.43 3.68 -15.43
CA ILE A 26 -5.12 5.06 -15.80
C ILE A 26 -6.38 5.76 -16.34
N HIS A 27 -7.12 5.10 -17.23
CA HIS A 27 -8.37 5.65 -17.77
C HIS A 27 -9.45 5.81 -16.69
N GLY A 28 -9.50 4.89 -15.72
CA GLY A 28 -10.41 4.96 -14.57
C GLY A 28 -10.09 6.09 -13.59
N GLY A 29 -8.86 6.61 -13.63
CA GLY A 29 -8.34 7.61 -12.70
C GLY A 29 -7.88 7.00 -11.37
N GLU A 30 -7.44 5.73 -11.39
CA GLU A 30 -6.83 5.11 -10.22
C GLU A 30 -5.55 5.86 -9.80
N SER A 31 -5.23 5.82 -8.51
CA SER A 31 -4.07 6.54 -8.02
C SER A 31 -2.78 5.92 -8.58
N PRO A 32 -1.73 6.72 -8.84
CA PRO A 32 -0.44 6.17 -9.28
C PRO A 32 0.13 5.11 -8.34
N TYR A 33 -0.17 5.19 -7.03
CA TYR A 33 0.27 4.19 -6.04
C TYR A 33 -0.46 2.86 -6.23
N ASP A 34 -1.75 2.89 -6.53
CA ASP A 34 -2.56 1.69 -6.75
C ASP A 34 -2.10 0.99 -8.04
N ILE A 35 -1.76 1.75 -9.09
CA ILE A 35 -1.20 1.23 -10.34
C ILE A 35 0.16 0.57 -10.10
N ILE A 36 1.06 1.22 -9.36
CA ILE A 36 2.38 0.65 -9.02
C ILE A 36 2.23 -0.63 -8.20
N TYR A 37 1.31 -0.63 -7.22
CA TYR A 37 1.06 -1.81 -6.40
C TYR A 37 0.49 -2.97 -7.21
N HIS A 38 -0.44 -2.71 -8.13
CA HIS A 38 -0.97 -3.72 -9.06
C HIS A 38 0.13 -4.37 -9.89
N VAL A 39 1.06 -3.56 -10.43
CA VAL A 39 2.23 -4.07 -11.15
C VAL A 39 3.12 -4.91 -10.25
N ALA A 40 3.34 -4.50 -9.00
CA ALA A 40 4.14 -5.26 -8.05
C ALA A 40 3.50 -6.61 -7.71
N GLN A 41 2.17 -6.67 -7.55
CA GLN A 41 1.42 -7.92 -7.36
C GLN A 41 1.55 -8.86 -8.57
N TRP A 42 1.44 -8.31 -9.78
CA TRP A 42 1.63 -9.10 -11.00
C TRP A 42 3.06 -9.65 -11.12
N LEU A 43 4.06 -8.84 -10.77
CA LEU A 43 5.47 -9.25 -10.74
C LEU A 43 5.70 -10.34 -9.70
N GLU A 44 5.25 -10.16 -8.47
CA GLU A 44 5.31 -11.17 -7.39
C GLU A 44 4.75 -12.53 -7.85
N HIS A 45 3.58 -12.49 -8.48
CA HIS A 45 2.93 -13.70 -8.98
C HIS A 45 3.72 -14.37 -10.11
N THR A 46 4.23 -13.58 -11.05
CA THR A 46 4.88 -14.09 -12.27
C THR A 46 6.33 -14.51 -12.02
N SER A 47 7.05 -13.84 -11.11
CA SER A 47 8.41 -14.21 -10.70
C SER A 47 8.43 -15.31 -9.65
N GLY A 48 7.32 -15.53 -8.94
CA GLY A 48 7.26 -16.46 -7.82
C GLY A 48 8.09 -15.97 -6.62
N GLU A 49 8.09 -14.65 -6.38
CA GLU A 49 8.80 -13.99 -5.28
C GLU A 49 7.81 -13.46 -4.22
N PRO A 50 7.32 -14.30 -3.29
CA PRO A 50 6.36 -13.88 -2.28
C PRO A 50 6.83 -12.68 -1.46
N GLY A 51 5.94 -11.71 -1.27
CA GLY A 51 6.20 -10.51 -0.46
C GLY A 51 6.82 -9.34 -1.22
N TYR A 52 7.12 -9.46 -2.52
CA TYR A 52 7.60 -8.34 -3.32
C TYR A 52 6.60 -7.17 -3.37
N ALA A 53 5.31 -7.44 -3.53
CA ALA A 53 4.28 -6.41 -3.51
C ALA A 53 4.23 -5.69 -2.16
N ALA A 54 4.27 -6.45 -1.05
CA ALA A 54 4.29 -5.89 0.30
C ALA A 54 5.53 -5.00 0.54
N TYR A 55 6.69 -5.41 0.03
CA TYR A 55 7.91 -4.60 0.09
C TYR A 55 7.76 -3.28 -0.66
N ILE A 56 7.22 -3.28 -1.89
CA ILE A 56 7.00 -2.07 -2.67
C ILE A 56 6.00 -1.13 -1.97
N GLU A 57 4.92 -1.65 -1.40
CA GLU A 57 3.96 -0.88 -0.61
C GLU A 57 4.63 -0.20 0.60
N GLU A 58 5.48 -0.90 1.33
CA GLU A 58 6.25 -0.34 2.44
C GLU A 58 7.18 0.79 1.97
N GLN A 59 7.89 0.61 0.85
CA GLN A 59 8.74 1.65 0.27
C GLN A 59 7.91 2.89 -0.16
N MET A 60 6.74 2.68 -0.75
CA MET A 60 5.85 3.78 -1.14
C MET A 60 5.37 4.58 0.07
N ARG A 61 4.98 3.91 1.16
CA ARG A 61 4.57 4.57 2.41
C ARG A 61 5.72 5.35 3.05
N ALA A 62 6.90 4.76 3.11
CA ALA A 62 8.07 5.39 3.71
C ALA A 62 8.50 6.65 2.96
N VAL A 63 8.57 6.59 1.62
CA VAL A 63 9.06 7.70 0.79
C VAL A 63 7.94 8.67 0.45
N TYR A 64 6.90 8.21 -0.25
CA TYR A 64 5.86 9.10 -0.74
C TYR A 64 4.91 9.54 0.38
N GLY A 65 4.60 8.66 1.33
CA GLY A 65 3.80 9.01 2.51
C GLY A 65 4.56 9.90 3.48
N LEU A 66 5.47 9.32 4.26
CA LEU A 66 6.06 10.01 5.41
C LEU A 66 7.11 11.07 5.03
N ALA A 67 7.97 10.80 4.04
CA ALA A 67 9.06 11.72 3.70
C ALA A 67 8.61 12.85 2.78
N LEU A 68 7.74 12.55 1.81
CA LEU A 68 7.22 13.53 0.84
C LEU A 68 5.83 14.06 1.18
N MET A 69 5.24 13.60 2.29
CA MET A 69 3.96 14.11 2.80
C MET A 69 2.81 13.96 1.80
N HIS A 70 2.81 12.94 0.94
CA HIS A 70 1.65 12.69 0.08
C HIS A 70 0.47 12.16 0.88
N VAL A 71 -0.68 12.79 0.66
CA VAL A 71 -1.92 12.54 1.41
C VAL A 71 -2.35 11.08 1.29
N ARG A 72 -2.45 10.55 0.07
CA ARG A 72 -3.02 9.21 -0.17
C ARG A 72 -2.27 8.08 0.54
N PRO A 73 -0.93 7.91 0.40
CA PRO A 73 -0.21 6.86 1.12
C PRO A 73 -0.30 6.98 2.65
N MET A 74 -0.35 8.20 3.19
CA MET A 74 -0.55 8.41 4.63
C MET A 74 -1.97 8.07 5.09
N GLU A 75 -3.00 8.33 4.28
CA GLU A 75 -4.37 7.93 4.56
C GLU A 75 -4.55 6.40 4.55
N ASP A 76 -3.89 5.71 3.62
CA ASP A 76 -3.87 4.24 3.60
C ASP A 76 -3.13 3.67 4.82
N GLU A 77 -2.00 4.26 5.21
CA GLU A 77 -1.32 3.91 6.46
C GLU A 77 -2.19 4.15 7.69
N LEU A 78 -2.88 5.29 7.76
CA LEU A 78 -3.79 5.61 8.85
C LEU A 78 -4.89 4.56 8.98
N ARG A 79 -5.51 4.15 7.86
CA ARG A 79 -6.56 3.12 7.83
C ARG A 79 -6.06 1.80 8.41
N ASP A 80 -4.85 1.38 8.05
CA ASP A 80 -4.27 0.13 8.53
C ASP A 80 -3.91 0.17 10.02
N VAL A 81 -3.36 1.29 10.48
CA VAL A 81 -3.04 1.47 11.90
C VAL A 81 -4.31 1.49 12.74
N GLU A 82 -5.38 2.14 12.26
CA GLU A 82 -6.69 2.12 12.91
C GLU A 82 -7.28 0.70 12.95
N ALA A 83 -7.28 -0.03 11.84
CA ALA A 83 -7.74 -1.42 11.79
C ALA A 83 -6.92 -2.36 12.68
N ARG A 84 -5.60 -2.14 12.79
CA ARG A 84 -4.74 -2.88 13.71
C ARG A 84 -5.04 -2.56 15.17
N LEU A 85 -5.29 -1.28 15.50
CA LEU A 85 -5.67 -0.89 16.86
C LEU A 85 -6.98 -1.55 17.29
N VAL A 86 -7.96 -1.68 16.38
CA VAL A 86 -9.22 -2.41 16.66
C VAL A 86 -8.91 -3.85 17.06
N ARG A 87 -8.14 -4.59 16.24
CA ARG A 87 -7.78 -6.00 16.52
C ARG A 87 -7.01 -6.17 17.83
N ILE A 88 -6.08 -5.26 18.14
CA ILE A 88 -5.34 -5.28 19.41
C ILE A 88 -6.27 -4.98 20.59
N SER A 89 -7.22 -4.06 20.42
CA SER A 89 -8.22 -3.75 21.44
C SER A 89 -9.14 -4.93 21.71
N GLU A 90 -9.55 -5.66 20.67
CA GLU A 90 -10.31 -6.91 20.81
C GLU A 90 -9.50 -7.99 21.54
N ALA A 91 -8.21 -8.14 21.19
CA ALA A 91 -7.31 -9.06 21.89
C ALA A 91 -7.18 -8.70 23.37
N TYR A 92 -7.08 -7.42 23.72
CA TYR A 92 -7.01 -6.95 25.10
C TYR A 92 -8.20 -7.40 25.97
N GLN A 93 -9.39 -7.53 25.38
CA GLN A 93 -10.60 -7.94 26.10
C GLN A 93 -10.67 -9.46 26.34
N LYS A 94 -9.82 -10.25 25.69
CA LYS A 94 -9.88 -11.71 25.84
C LYS A 94 -9.40 -12.13 27.23
N PRO A 95 -10.13 -13.04 27.91
CA PRO A 95 -9.76 -13.51 29.23
C PRO A 95 -8.54 -14.43 29.24
N GLU A 96 -8.11 -14.94 28.08
CA GLU A 96 -6.97 -15.86 27.91
C GLU A 96 -5.60 -15.24 28.22
N PHE A 97 -5.51 -13.90 28.23
CA PHE A 97 -4.26 -13.20 28.51
C PHE A 97 -4.04 -12.95 30.00
N THR A 98 -2.83 -13.22 30.46
CA THR A 98 -2.33 -12.85 31.79
C THR A 98 -2.22 -11.33 31.94
N GLU A 99 -2.07 -10.86 33.19
CA GLU A 99 -1.93 -9.43 33.47
C GLU A 99 -0.65 -8.81 32.86
N GLU A 100 0.44 -9.58 32.77
CA GLU A 100 1.66 -9.13 32.10
C GLU A 100 1.47 -9.03 30.57
N GLU A 101 0.76 -9.96 29.95
CA GLU A 101 0.40 -9.88 28.54
C GLU A 101 -0.52 -8.70 28.27
N LYS A 102 -1.53 -8.48 29.13
CA LYS A 102 -2.40 -7.30 29.06
C LYS A 102 -1.63 -5.99 29.20
N LYS A 103 -0.59 -5.92 30.04
CA LYS A 103 0.31 -4.75 30.10
C LYS A 103 1.00 -4.49 28.76
N ARG A 104 1.54 -5.54 28.11
CA ARG A 104 2.19 -5.43 26.79
C ARG A 104 1.21 -5.02 25.71
N ILE A 105 0.00 -5.58 25.72
CA ILE A 105 -1.07 -5.21 24.79
C ILE A 105 -1.46 -3.74 24.97
N ARG A 106 -1.61 -3.25 26.21
CA ARG A 106 -1.86 -1.81 26.47
C ARG A 106 -0.76 -0.92 25.90
N PHE A 107 0.50 -1.30 26.09
CA PHE A 107 1.62 -0.53 25.54
C PHE A 107 1.57 -0.45 24.01
N ALA A 108 1.25 -1.57 23.33
CA ALA A 108 1.05 -1.58 21.89
C ALA A 108 -0.13 -0.69 21.46
N MET A 109 -1.25 -0.73 22.18
CA MET A 109 -2.40 0.16 21.93
C MET A 109 -2.01 1.63 22.03
N ASP A 110 -1.27 2.02 23.07
CA ASP A 110 -0.84 3.41 23.27
C ASP A 110 0.11 3.88 22.16
N LEU A 111 1.01 3.01 21.69
CA LEU A 111 1.87 3.30 20.55
C LEU A 111 1.05 3.54 19.27
N HIS A 112 0.07 2.67 18.99
CA HIS A 112 -0.80 2.83 17.82
C HIS A 112 -1.66 4.10 17.90
N LYS A 113 -2.22 4.43 19.06
CA LYS A 113 -2.96 5.69 19.27
C LYS A 113 -2.08 6.91 19.00
N LYS A 114 -0.84 6.92 19.50
CA LYS A 114 0.12 8.00 19.20
C LYS A 114 0.42 8.11 17.72
N ASN A 115 0.59 6.98 17.02
CA ASN A 115 0.84 7.00 15.58
C ASN A 115 -0.37 7.54 14.80
N ILE A 116 -1.60 7.16 15.17
CA ILE A 116 -2.84 7.68 14.57
C ILE A 116 -2.91 9.21 14.69
N VAL A 117 -2.62 9.75 15.88
CA VAL A 117 -2.61 11.21 16.09
C VAL A 117 -1.58 11.87 15.18
N ARG A 118 -0.35 11.35 15.15
CA ARG A 118 0.72 11.86 14.28
C ARG A 118 0.31 11.83 12.81
N LEU A 119 -0.21 10.71 12.30
CA LEU A 119 -0.62 10.58 10.90
C LEU A 119 -1.73 11.59 10.55
N LYS A 120 -2.73 11.76 11.42
CA LYS A 120 -3.80 12.76 11.23
C LYS A 120 -3.25 14.18 11.13
N GLU A 121 -2.28 14.54 11.96
CA GLU A 121 -1.61 15.85 11.92
C GLU A 121 -0.82 16.05 10.62
N LEU A 122 -0.06 15.04 10.19
CA LEU A 122 0.72 15.10 8.96
C LEU A 122 -0.18 15.21 7.72
N ILE A 123 -1.27 14.44 7.67
CA ILE A 123 -2.26 14.50 6.59
C ILE A 123 -2.92 15.88 6.54
N ALA A 124 -3.31 16.43 7.70
CA ALA A 124 -3.91 17.77 7.76
C ALA A 124 -2.95 18.84 7.22
N ARG A 125 -1.66 18.76 7.58
CA ARG A 125 -0.62 19.65 7.07
C ARG A 125 -0.44 19.50 5.56
N ALA A 126 -0.29 18.27 5.06
CA ALA A 126 -0.15 17.99 3.63
C ALA A 126 -1.31 18.52 2.79
N LYS A 127 -2.55 18.39 3.29
CA LYS A 127 -3.75 18.95 2.65
C LYS A 127 -3.73 20.47 2.62
N ALA A 128 -3.29 21.11 3.71
CA ALA A 128 -3.17 22.57 3.79
C ALA A 128 -2.10 23.12 2.84
N ASP A 129 -0.99 22.40 2.68
CA ASP A 129 0.15 22.80 1.84
C ASP A 129 -0.07 22.49 0.34
N GLY A 130 -1.23 21.94 -0.05
CA GLY A 130 -1.55 21.63 -1.43
C GLY A 130 -0.81 20.41 -2.00
N ALA A 131 -0.21 19.58 -1.14
CA ALA A 131 0.47 18.33 -1.53
C ALA A 131 -0.51 17.19 -1.87
N SER A 132 -1.82 17.47 -1.92
CA SER A 132 -2.81 16.51 -2.42
C SER A 132 -2.62 16.34 -3.94
N THR A 133 -2.29 15.12 -4.36
CA THR A 133 -2.29 14.70 -5.76
C THR A 133 -3.67 14.18 -6.18
N ASP A 134 -4.75 14.57 -5.50
CA ASP A 134 -6.10 14.15 -5.86
C ASP A 134 -6.43 14.74 -7.23
N PHE A 135 -6.43 13.90 -8.26
CA PHE A 135 -6.93 14.27 -9.57
C PHE A 135 -8.43 14.51 -9.46
N VAL A 136 -8.85 15.78 -9.44
CA VAL A 136 -10.27 16.15 -9.54
C VAL A 136 -10.73 15.83 -10.95
N LYS A 137 -11.68 14.90 -11.09
CA LYS A 137 -12.33 14.57 -12.37
C LYS A 137 -13.04 15.82 -12.92
N ASN A 138 -12.86 16.08 -14.21
CA ASN A 138 -13.78 16.92 -14.99
C ASN A 138 -15.00 16.11 -15.43
#